data_AF-A0A2G6Z280-F1
#
_entry.id   AF-A0A2G6Z280-F1
#
_cell.length_a   1.000
_cell.length_b   1.000
_cell.length_c   1.000
_cell.angle_alpha   90.00
_cell.angle_beta   90.00
_cell.angle_gamma   90.00
#
_symmetry.space_group_name_H-M   'P 1'
#
loop_
_entity.id
_entity.type
_entity.pdbx_description
1 polymer ?
#
loop_
_entity_poly.entity_id
_entity_poly.type
_entity_poly.pdbx_seq_one_letter_code
_entity_poly.pdbx_strand_id
1 'polypeptide(L)'
;MMRKTLISSVCAAVAMLAGCSSNTPTCADAETVSLVKQIYQQQFDKQHNAMSEERQQRVKFTVKDTTVALENITTDASNANTGKAVCSAQLTTVFPEDAVKAEPQMEQYMRAIYEKQGAVLDGTKLWGQVSYTVQRTEDTGALQVALNGFMPFMGYFHDIAMDRYDRMLRAQVAAKKAAETQAPSASQAEMEAESEGTSSEPALVATPISTPAPRQPQAASSSQAQVTPAAATPSQNSAVPTLCSAEETPVFACSTGKKRASLCMSGSGNELAYRLAPLDGAPEMVYPASATVVASTAFKQGTHAGANGLPLLFVSFDKGNYRYAVYGSMTTVQGIVVEQNGKRIADLRCQADRMSELGTSELQSLGLGQDQRPLLLP
;
A
#
# COMPACT_ATOMS: atom_id res chain seq x y z
N MET A 1 9.39 41.85 -14.27
CA MET A 1 9.47 40.52 -14.93
C MET A 1 8.64 39.54 -14.11
N MET A 2 7.82 38.74 -14.80
CA MET A 2 6.59 38.09 -14.34
C MET A 2 6.73 37.15 -13.13
N ARG A 3 5.83 37.31 -12.15
CA ARG A 3 5.54 36.31 -11.11
C ARG A 3 4.78 35.14 -11.75
N LYS A 4 5.38 33.95 -11.77
CA LYS A 4 4.68 32.70 -12.08
C LYS A 4 3.95 32.24 -10.81
N THR A 5 2.63 32.39 -10.83
CA THR A 5 1.70 31.79 -9.86
C THR A 5 1.75 30.28 -10.03
N LEU A 6 2.29 29.55 -9.05
CA LEU A 6 2.13 28.10 -8.96
C LEU A 6 0.76 27.83 -8.34
N ILE A 7 -0.20 27.49 -9.19
CA ILE A 7 -1.53 27.03 -8.80
C ILE A 7 -1.36 25.69 -8.07
N SER A 8 -1.89 25.63 -6.85
CA SER A 8 -2.07 24.40 -6.07
C SER A 8 -2.65 23.31 -6.97
N SER A 9 -1.92 22.22 -7.14
CA SER A 9 -2.32 21.12 -8.03
C SER A 9 -3.44 20.33 -7.34
N VAL A 10 -4.67 20.80 -7.52
CA VAL A 10 -5.86 19.98 -7.33
C VAL A 10 -5.74 18.83 -8.33
N CYS A 11 -5.69 17.59 -7.85
CA CYS A 11 -5.70 16.39 -8.70
C CYS A 11 -7.05 16.30 -9.41
N ALA A 12 -7.17 17.00 -10.54
CA ALA A 12 -8.28 16.90 -11.46
C ALA A 12 -7.98 15.79 -12.48
N ALA A 13 -8.88 14.82 -12.60
CA ALA A 13 -8.82 13.82 -13.66
C ALA A 13 -9.84 14.18 -14.74
N VAL A 14 -9.42 14.15 -16.00
CA VAL A 14 -10.22 14.61 -17.14
C VAL A 14 -10.40 13.47 -18.13
N ALA A 15 -11.62 13.26 -18.62
CA ALA A 15 -11.89 12.37 -19.75
C ALA A 15 -12.79 13.07 -20.78
N MET A 16 -12.76 12.56 -22.00
CA MET A 16 -13.58 13.03 -23.12
C MET A 16 -14.31 11.87 -23.80
N LEU A 17 -15.57 12.10 -24.19
CA LEU A 17 -16.33 11.21 -25.05
C LEU A 17 -16.63 11.91 -26.37
N ALA A 18 -16.22 11.29 -27.48
CA ALA A 18 -16.55 11.75 -28.82
C ALA A 18 -18.05 11.52 -29.07
N GLY A 19 -18.80 12.57 -29.36
CA GLY A 19 -20.22 12.49 -29.65
C GLY A 19 -20.73 13.78 -30.28
N CYS A 20 -21.39 13.67 -31.42
CA CYS A 20 -22.01 14.79 -32.13
C CYS A 20 -23.40 15.08 -31.54
N SER A 21 -23.44 15.61 -30.32
CA SER A 21 -24.69 16.10 -29.72
C SER A 21 -24.61 17.62 -29.57
N SER A 22 -25.61 18.33 -30.09
CA SER A 22 -25.72 19.79 -30.03
C SER A 22 -26.30 20.29 -28.70
N ASN A 23 -26.67 19.39 -27.79
CA ASN A 23 -27.32 19.76 -26.53
C ASN A 23 -26.29 20.09 -25.45
N THR A 24 -26.54 21.17 -24.70
CA THR A 24 -25.77 21.54 -23.52
C THR A 24 -25.82 20.39 -22.51
N PRO A 25 -24.67 19.83 -22.11
CA PRO A 25 -24.65 18.69 -21.20
C PRO A 25 -25.11 19.11 -19.80
N THR A 26 -25.89 18.26 -19.15
CA THR A 26 -26.33 18.44 -17.77
C THR A 26 -25.53 17.57 -16.81
N CYS A 27 -25.48 17.97 -15.54
CA CYS A 27 -24.78 17.24 -14.48
C CYS A 27 -25.31 15.80 -14.33
N ALA A 28 -26.62 15.59 -14.50
CA ALA A 28 -27.27 14.31 -14.27
C ALA A 28 -27.47 13.46 -15.54
N ASP A 29 -26.97 13.91 -16.70
CA ASP A 29 -27.08 13.15 -17.95
C ASP A 29 -26.35 11.80 -17.83
N ALA A 30 -26.93 10.75 -18.43
CA ALA A 30 -26.37 9.41 -18.37
C ALA A 30 -24.93 9.35 -18.91
N GLU A 31 -24.62 10.08 -19.99
CA GLU A 31 -23.27 10.20 -20.54
C GLU A 31 -22.30 10.86 -19.55
N THR A 32 -22.72 11.95 -18.91
CA THR A 32 -21.94 12.67 -17.89
C THR A 32 -21.66 11.76 -16.70
N VAL A 33 -22.69 11.12 -16.15
CA VAL A 33 -22.57 10.20 -15.01
C VAL A 33 -21.68 9.00 -15.36
N SER A 34 -21.83 8.44 -16.56
CA SER A 34 -20.97 7.36 -17.05
C SER A 34 -19.52 7.80 -17.13
N LEU A 35 -19.25 9.00 -17.64
CA LEU A 35 -17.89 9.53 -17.76
C LEU A 35 -17.26 9.84 -16.40
N VAL A 36 -18.03 10.35 -15.44
CA VAL A 36 -17.56 10.52 -14.05
C VAL A 36 -17.15 9.17 -13.44
N LYS A 37 -17.99 8.15 -13.58
CA LYS A 37 -17.68 6.79 -13.10
C LYS A 37 -16.45 6.21 -13.79
N GLN A 38 -16.32 6.41 -15.10
CA GLN A 38 -15.16 5.96 -15.87
C GLN A 38 -13.87 6.66 -15.43
N ILE A 39 -13.91 7.98 -15.20
CA ILE A 39 -12.75 8.72 -14.68
C ILE A 39 -12.34 8.16 -13.32
N TYR A 40 -13.30 7.97 -12.41
CA TYR A 40 -13.02 7.35 -11.11
C TYR A 40 -12.38 5.97 -11.27
N GLN A 41 -12.98 5.10 -12.08
CA GLN A 41 -12.48 3.74 -12.31
C GLN A 41 -11.07 3.74 -12.91
N GLN A 42 -10.81 4.60 -13.90
CA GLN A 42 -9.47 4.73 -14.49
C GLN A 42 -8.42 5.17 -13.45
N GLN A 43 -8.79 6.09 -12.55
CA GLN A 43 -7.90 6.50 -11.47
C GLN A 43 -7.71 5.37 -10.46
N PHE A 44 -8.77 4.62 -10.14
CA PHE A 44 -8.70 3.45 -9.28
C PHE A 44 -7.75 2.40 -9.86
N ASP A 45 -7.95 2.02 -11.12
CA ASP A 45 -7.11 1.04 -11.83
C ASP A 45 -5.67 1.52 -11.93
N LYS A 46 -5.45 2.81 -12.18
CA LYS A 46 -4.10 3.39 -12.21
C LYS A 46 -3.40 3.27 -10.86
N GLN A 47 -4.09 3.58 -9.76
CA GLN A 47 -3.53 3.43 -8.41
C GLN A 47 -3.29 1.95 -8.10
N HIS A 48 -4.25 1.09 -8.42
CA HIS A 48 -4.18 -0.36 -8.21
C HIS A 48 -3.00 -0.98 -8.95
N ASN A 49 -2.84 -0.69 -10.25
CA ASN A 49 -1.75 -1.21 -11.07
C ASN A 49 -0.36 -0.69 -10.65
N ALA A 50 -0.30 0.45 -9.97
CA ALA A 50 0.95 0.98 -9.42
C ALA A 50 1.37 0.32 -8.09
N MET A 51 0.52 -0.54 -7.51
CA MET A 51 0.83 -1.27 -6.27
C MET A 51 1.56 -2.58 -6.56
N SER A 52 2.23 -3.14 -5.54
CA SER A 52 2.79 -4.49 -5.61
C SER A 52 1.70 -5.53 -5.86
N GLU A 53 2.05 -6.66 -6.49
CA GLU A 53 1.10 -7.74 -6.80
C GLU A 53 0.38 -8.24 -5.54
N GLU A 54 1.10 -8.33 -4.42
CA GLU A 54 0.51 -8.68 -3.13
C GLU A 54 -0.60 -7.71 -2.75
N ARG A 55 -0.32 -6.40 -2.76
CA ARG A 55 -1.29 -5.36 -2.40
C ARG A 55 -2.46 -5.32 -3.40
N GLN A 56 -2.18 -5.57 -4.66
CA GLN A 56 -3.22 -5.70 -5.69
C GLN A 56 -4.21 -6.84 -5.39
N GLN A 57 -3.72 -8.00 -4.93
CA GLN A 57 -4.57 -9.12 -4.52
C GLN A 57 -5.44 -8.77 -3.31
N ARG A 58 -4.86 -8.08 -2.31
CA ARG A 58 -5.59 -7.64 -1.10
C ARG A 58 -6.76 -6.72 -1.46
N VAL A 59 -6.52 -5.76 -2.34
CA VAL A 59 -7.57 -4.82 -2.79
C VAL A 59 -8.61 -5.55 -3.65
N LYS A 60 -8.19 -6.41 -4.59
CA LYS A 60 -9.11 -7.20 -5.43
C LYS A 60 -10.06 -8.09 -4.63
N PHE A 61 -9.62 -8.60 -3.47
CA PHE A 61 -10.46 -9.38 -2.57
C PHE A 61 -11.72 -8.62 -2.12
N THR A 62 -11.62 -7.31 -1.93
CA THR A 62 -12.75 -6.47 -1.52
C THR A 62 -13.47 -5.86 -2.71
N VAL A 63 -12.75 -5.45 -3.76
CA VAL A 63 -13.32 -4.82 -4.96
C VAL A 63 -14.39 -5.68 -5.62
N LYS A 64 -14.15 -7.00 -5.74
CA LYS A 64 -15.07 -7.94 -6.42
C LYS A 64 -16.50 -7.96 -5.83
N ASP A 65 -16.64 -7.57 -4.57
CA ASP A 65 -17.92 -7.60 -3.83
C ASP A 65 -18.54 -6.20 -3.71
N THR A 66 -18.01 -5.20 -4.41
CA THR A 66 -18.40 -3.79 -4.25
C THR A 66 -18.66 -3.13 -5.59
N THR A 67 -19.52 -2.12 -5.60
CA THR A 67 -19.80 -1.31 -6.79
C THR A 67 -19.91 0.14 -6.38
N VAL A 68 -19.21 1.02 -7.12
CA VAL A 68 -19.25 2.46 -6.87
C VAL A 68 -20.38 3.10 -7.69
N ALA A 69 -21.26 3.80 -6.99
CA ALA A 69 -22.33 4.60 -7.57
C ALA A 69 -22.03 6.10 -7.42
N LEU A 70 -22.75 6.90 -8.22
CA LEU A 70 -22.75 8.35 -8.14
C LEU A 70 -24.18 8.77 -7.77
N GLU A 71 -24.36 9.38 -6.62
CA GLU A 71 -25.64 9.77 -6.03
C GLU A 71 -25.68 11.27 -5.74
N ASN A 72 -26.87 11.79 -5.38
CA ASN A 72 -27.05 13.15 -4.87
C ASN A 72 -26.45 14.25 -5.76
N ILE A 73 -26.66 14.13 -7.08
CA ILE A 73 -26.12 15.04 -8.07
C ILE A 73 -26.84 16.39 -8.01
N THR A 74 -26.08 17.47 -7.86
CA THR A 74 -26.57 18.86 -7.90
C THR A 74 -25.77 19.68 -8.92
N THR A 75 -26.44 20.68 -9.49
CA THR A 75 -25.80 21.71 -10.32
C THR A 75 -25.56 22.94 -9.47
N ASP A 76 -24.29 23.25 -9.20
CA ASP A 76 -23.93 24.36 -8.31
C ASP A 76 -23.80 25.67 -9.09
N ALA A 77 -23.32 25.60 -10.33
CA ALA A 77 -23.20 26.75 -11.21
C ALA A 77 -23.30 26.34 -12.69
N SER A 78 -23.77 27.24 -13.53
CA SER A 78 -23.75 27.08 -14.99
C SER A 78 -23.34 28.38 -15.67
N ASN A 79 -22.60 28.25 -16.77
CA ASN A 79 -22.22 29.36 -17.63
C ASN A 79 -22.81 29.13 -19.02
N ALA A 80 -23.85 29.89 -19.35
CA ALA A 80 -24.53 29.81 -20.63
C ALA A 80 -23.64 30.19 -21.81
N ASN A 81 -22.63 31.05 -21.61
CA ASN A 81 -21.74 31.49 -22.69
C ASN A 81 -20.74 30.41 -23.10
N THR A 82 -20.33 29.55 -22.16
CA THR A 82 -19.34 28.48 -22.42
C THR A 82 -19.97 27.09 -22.42
N GLY A 83 -21.27 26.96 -22.15
CA GLY A 83 -21.94 25.67 -21.96
C GLY A 83 -21.36 24.83 -20.81
N LYS A 84 -20.65 25.46 -19.87
CA LYS A 84 -19.97 24.77 -18.76
C LYS A 84 -20.87 24.73 -17.53
N ALA A 85 -21.03 23.56 -16.93
CA ALA A 85 -21.66 23.40 -15.63
C ALA A 85 -20.65 22.89 -14.59
N VAL A 86 -20.82 23.35 -13.35
CA VAL A 86 -20.12 22.89 -12.16
C VAL A 86 -21.13 22.12 -11.32
N CYS A 87 -20.78 20.90 -10.96
CA CYS A 87 -21.66 19.94 -10.35
C CYS A 87 -21.02 19.41 -9.06
N SER A 88 -21.86 19.10 -8.07
CA SER A 88 -21.49 18.33 -6.89
C SER A 88 -22.26 17.01 -6.87
N ALA A 89 -21.66 15.97 -6.30
CA ALA A 89 -22.27 14.66 -6.15
C ALA A 89 -21.58 13.87 -5.03
N GLN A 90 -22.10 12.68 -4.76
CA GLN A 90 -21.51 11.72 -3.82
C GLN A 90 -21.11 10.46 -4.55
N LEU A 91 -19.84 10.06 -4.41
CA LEU A 91 -19.46 8.68 -4.69
C LEU A 91 -19.93 7.83 -3.51
N THR A 92 -20.59 6.72 -3.80
CA THR A 92 -21.11 5.81 -2.77
C THR A 92 -20.72 4.37 -3.10
N THR A 93 -20.50 3.56 -2.08
CA THR A 93 -20.35 2.12 -2.20
C THR A 93 -20.86 1.44 -0.94
N VAL A 94 -21.33 0.20 -1.06
CA VAL A 94 -21.74 -0.62 0.06
C VAL A 94 -20.75 -1.77 0.17
N PHE A 95 -20.11 -1.87 1.33
CA PHE A 95 -19.21 -2.96 1.66
C PHE A 95 -19.99 -4.15 2.24
N PRO A 96 -19.47 -5.38 2.07
CA PRO A 96 -19.98 -6.51 2.83
C PRO A 96 -19.68 -6.32 4.32
N GLU A 97 -20.54 -6.83 5.21
CA GLU A 97 -20.43 -6.58 6.65
C GLU A 97 -19.08 -7.00 7.25
N ASP A 98 -18.49 -8.09 6.76
CA ASP A 98 -17.19 -8.56 7.24
C ASP A 98 -16.05 -7.59 6.89
N ALA A 99 -16.18 -6.81 5.80
CA ALA A 99 -15.20 -5.81 5.40
C ALA A 99 -15.12 -4.66 6.40
N VAL A 100 -16.24 -4.24 6.99
CA VAL A 100 -16.29 -3.06 7.88
C VAL A 100 -16.18 -3.39 9.37
N LYS A 101 -16.13 -4.67 9.75
CA LYS A 101 -15.87 -5.15 11.13
C LYS A 101 -14.41 -4.93 11.58
N ALA A 102 -13.86 -3.75 11.32
CA ALA A 102 -12.53 -3.37 11.78
C ALA A 102 -12.48 -3.34 13.32
N GLU A 103 -11.27 -3.49 13.88
CA GLU A 103 -11.07 -3.27 15.30
C GLU A 103 -11.41 -1.79 15.65
N PRO A 104 -12.05 -1.48 16.79
CA PRO A 104 -12.54 -0.13 17.10
C PRO A 104 -11.47 0.97 16.99
N GLN A 105 -10.22 0.63 17.31
CA GLN A 105 -9.09 1.55 17.18
C GLN A 105 -8.76 1.89 15.71
N MET A 106 -8.81 0.91 14.82
CA MET A 106 -8.59 1.10 13.38
C MET A 106 -9.74 1.89 12.76
N GLU A 107 -10.98 1.61 13.18
CA GLU A 107 -12.15 2.37 12.75
C GLU A 107 -12.02 3.86 13.14
N GLN A 108 -11.69 4.14 14.40
CA GLN A 108 -11.46 5.52 14.87
C GLN A 108 -10.31 6.21 14.12
N TYR A 109 -9.22 5.49 13.84
CA TYR A 109 -8.09 5.99 13.08
C TYR A 109 -8.50 6.39 11.65
N MET A 110 -9.18 5.49 10.92
CA MET A 110 -9.63 5.78 9.56
C MET A 110 -10.64 6.93 9.53
N ARG A 111 -11.61 6.94 10.46
CA ARG A 111 -12.59 8.03 10.58
C ARG A 111 -11.90 9.37 10.83
N ALA A 112 -10.91 9.43 11.72
CA ALA A 112 -10.18 10.65 12.03
C ALA A 112 -9.41 11.23 10.81
N ILE A 113 -9.00 10.37 9.87
CA ILE A 113 -8.31 10.77 8.63
C ILE A 113 -9.31 11.19 7.56
N TYR A 114 -10.30 10.35 7.27
CA TYR A 114 -11.12 10.48 6.06
C TYR A 114 -12.36 11.35 6.23
N GLU A 115 -12.99 11.37 7.41
CA GLU A 115 -14.21 12.18 7.62
C GLU A 115 -13.92 13.67 7.47
N LYS A 116 -12.77 14.13 7.98
CA LYS A 116 -12.29 15.51 7.81
C LYS A 116 -12.03 15.89 6.35
N GLN A 117 -11.78 14.90 5.51
CA GLN A 117 -11.54 15.07 4.08
C GLN A 117 -12.81 14.85 3.24
N GLY A 118 -13.96 14.63 3.88
CA GLY A 118 -15.25 14.51 3.20
C GLY A 118 -15.62 13.10 2.74
N ALA A 119 -14.95 12.05 3.26
CA ALA A 119 -15.34 10.65 3.07
C ALA A 119 -15.75 10.02 4.40
N VAL A 120 -16.95 9.45 4.45
CA VAL A 120 -17.58 8.96 5.68
C VAL A 120 -18.05 7.52 5.47
N LEU A 121 -17.72 6.66 6.42
CA LEU A 121 -18.25 5.31 6.52
C LEU A 121 -19.36 5.32 7.56
N ASP A 122 -20.58 5.02 7.14
CA ASP A 122 -21.75 4.86 8.00
C ASP A 122 -22.31 3.44 7.86
N GLY A 123 -22.09 2.62 8.90
CA GLY A 123 -22.31 1.18 8.84
C GLY A 123 -21.50 0.54 7.72
N THR A 124 -22.19 -0.03 6.73
CA THR A 124 -21.56 -0.63 5.54
C THR A 124 -21.44 0.33 4.36
N LYS A 125 -22.05 1.52 4.43
CA LYS A 125 -22.07 2.48 3.33
C LYS A 125 -20.92 3.47 3.48
N LEU A 126 -19.98 3.43 2.54
CA LEU A 126 -18.98 4.48 2.38
C LEU A 126 -19.51 5.49 1.37
N TRP A 127 -19.41 6.77 1.70
CA TRP A 127 -19.70 7.84 0.77
C TRP A 127 -18.66 8.96 0.84
N GLY A 128 -18.46 9.67 -0.26
CA GLY A 128 -17.52 10.78 -0.32
C GLY A 128 -17.98 11.87 -1.27
N GLN A 129 -17.82 13.14 -0.83
CA GLN A 129 -18.21 14.29 -1.64
C GLN A 129 -17.23 14.49 -2.80
N VAL A 130 -17.78 14.70 -4.00
CA VAL A 130 -17.01 15.00 -5.20
C VAL A 130 -17.59 16.19 -5.92
N SER A 131 -16.72 16.91 -6.63
CA SER A 131 -17.12 17.96 -7.56
C SER A 131 -16.60 17.66 -8.94
N TYR A 132 -17.40 17.96 -9.96
CA TYR A 132 -16.99 17.79 -11.34
C TYR A 132 -17.50 18.92 -12.22
N THR A 133 -16.75 19.22 -13.28
CA THR A 133 -17.19 20.15 -14.31
C THR A 133 -17.53 19.38 -15.57
N VAL A 134 -18.60 19.79 -16.24
CA VAL A 134 -19.03 19.23 -17.52
C VAL A 134 -19.14 20.34 -18.55
N GLN A 135 -18.60 20.10 -19.74
CA GLN A 135 -18.70 21.01 -20.88
C GLN A 135 -18.52 20.23 -22.19
N ARG A 136 -18.94 20.81 -23.32
CA ARG A 136 -18.55 20.31 -24.64
C ARG A 136 -17.36 21.12 -25.16
N THR A 137 -16.42 20.48 -25.84
CA THR A 137 -15.31 21.19 -26.49
C THR A 137 -15.82 21.99 -27.69
N GLU A 138 -15.32 23.20 -27.90
CA GLU A 138 -15.72 24.06 -29.02
C GLU A 138 -15.39 23.44 -30.39
N ASP A 139 -14.23 22.78 -30.51
CA ASP A 139 -13.74 22.29 -31.80
C ASP A 139 -14.42 20.99 -32.28
N THR A 140 -14.71 20.07 -31.36
CA THR A 140 -15.16 18.71 -31.70
C THR A 140 -16.56 18.36 -31.18
N GLY A 141 -17.16 19.22 -30.34
CA GLY A 141 -18.41 18.90 -29.64
C GLY A 141 -18.31 17.77 -28.61
N ALA A 142 -17.10 17.22 -28.37
CA ALA A 142 -16.88 16.12 -27.43
C ALA A 142 -17.26 16.53 -26.00
N LEU A 143 -17.91 15.62 -25.29
CA LEU A 143 -18.23 15.81 -23.88
C LEU A 143 -16.96 15.69 -23.05
N GLN A 144 -16.61 16.74 -22.32
CA GLN A 144 -15.48 16.77 -21.40
C GLN A 144 -15.98 16.82 -19.97
N VAL A 145 -15.47 15.92 -19.13
CA VAL A 145 -15.72 15.90 -17.68
C VAL A 145 -14.39 15.96 -16.93
N ALA A 146 -14.33 16.80 -15.90
CA ALA A 146 -13.21 16.87 -14.97
C ALA A 146 -13.69 16.58 -13.55
N LEU A 147 -13.21 15.50 -12.93
CA LEU A 147 -13.60 15.06 -11.60
C LEU A 147 -12.55 15.42 -10.54
N ASN A 148 -13.01 15.88 -9.38
CA ASN A 148 -12.21 16.29 -8.23
C ASN A 148 -12.81 15.72 -6.92
N GLY A 149 -12.00 15.69 -5.85
CA GLY A 149 -12.46 15.32 -4.51
C GLY A 149 -12.65 13.82 -4.26
N PHE A 150 -12.37 12.96 -5.24
CA PHE A 150 -12.57 11.50 -5.12
C PHE A 150 -11.48 10.78 -4.30
N MET A 151 -10.34 11.44 -4.02
CA MET A 151 -9.18 10.82 -3.37
C MET A 151 -9.46 10.32 -1.94
N PRO A 152 -10.16 11.06 -1.07
CA PRO A 152 -10.49 10.57 0.27
C PRO A 152 -11.40 9.35 0.24
N PHE A 153 -12.40 9.33 -0.66
CA PHE A 153 -13.26 8.16 -0.88
C PHE A 153 -12.44 6.94 -1.33
N MET A 154 -11.55 7.14 -2.31
CA MET A 154 -10.66 6.09 -2.80
C MET A 154 -9.69 5.59 -1.73
N GLY A 155 -9.08 6.49 -0.95
CA GLY A 155 -8.16 6.13 0.14
C GLY A 155 -8.86 5.31 1.22
N TYR A 156 -10.02 5.75 1.68
CA TYR A 156 -10.79 5.02 2.68
C TYR A 156 -11.21 3.63 2.17
N PHE A 157 -11.63 3.54 0.90
CA PHE A 157 -11.91 2.25 0.28
C PHE A 157 -10.70 1.30 0.34
N HIS A 158 -9.51 1.78 -0.01
CA HIS A 158 -8.30 0.97 -0.01
C HIS A 158 -7.93 0.49 1.39
N ASP A 159 -8.02 1.34 2.41
CA ASP A 159 -7.66 0.96 3.77
C ASP A 159 -8.63 -0.09 4.35
N ILE A 160 -9.94 0.04 4.08
CA ILE A 160 -10.93 -1.00 4.41
C ILE A 160 -10.57 -2.32 3.72
N ALA A 161 -10.20 -2.26 2.43
CA ALA A 161 -9.86 -3.46 1.68
C ALA A 161 -8.60 -4.16 2.20
N MET A 162 -7.60 -3.39 2.63
CA MET A 162 -6.37 -3.90 3.24
C MET A 162 -6.64 -4.55 4.60
N ASP A 163 -7.38 -3.87 5.48
CA ASP A 163 -7.72 -4.38 6.80
C ASP A 163 -8.55 -5.68 6.72
N ARG A 164 -9.54 -5.74 5.81
CA ARG A 164 -10.33 -6.97 5.58
C ARG A 164 -9.44 -8.16 5.22
N TYR A 165 -8.47 -7.95 4.33
CA TYR A 165 -7.58 -9.01 3.91
C TYR A 165 -6.67 -9.49 5.05
N ASP A 166 -6.11 -8.56 5.83
CA ASP A 166 -5.23 -8.90 6.94
C ASP A 166 -5.99 -9.66 8.04
N ARG A 167 -7.25 -9.29 8.31
CA ARG A 167 -8.14 -10.08 9.20
C ARG A 167 -8.42 -11.47 8.65
N MET A 168 -8.70 -11.60 7.35
CA MET A 168 -8.88 -12.91 6.71
C MET A 168 -7.62 -13.79 6.88
N LEU A 169 -6.42 -13.23 6.68
CA LEU A 169 -5.17 -13.98 6.82
C LEU A 169 -4.94 -14.43 8.28
N ARG A 170 -5.16 -13.53 9.26
CA ARG A 170 -5.10 -13.86 10.69
C ARG A 170 -6.07 -15.00 11.05
N ALA A 171 -7.30 -14.94 10.53
CA ALA A 171 -8.30 -15.98 10.74
C ALA A 171 -7.88 -17.33 10.15
N GLN A 172 -7.28 -17.36 8.95
CA GLN A 172 -6.76 -18.59 8.35
C GLN A 172 -5.62 -19.21 9.16
N VAL A 173 -4.69 -18.39 9.65
CA VAL A 173 -3.59 -18.87 10.52
C VAL A 173 -4.14 -19.44 11.83
N ALA A 174 -5.11 -18.77 12.45
CA ALA A 174 -5.77 -19.27 13.66
C ALA A 174 -6.51 -20.59 13.42
N ALA A 175 -7.24 -20.70 12.31
CA ALA A 175 -7.94 -21.92 11.92
C ALA A 175 -6.98 -23.09 11.67
N LYS A 176 -5.84 -22.84 11.00
CA LYS A 176 -4.80 -23.85 10.77
C LYS A 176 -4.21 -24.36 12.10
N LYS A 177 -3.87 -23.45 13.03
CA LYS A 177 -3.37 -23.83 14.36
C LYS A 177 -4.39 -24.65 15.16
N ALA A 178 -5.67 -24.28 15.07
CA ALA A 178 -6.75 -25.02 15.72
C ALA A 178 -6.90 -26.44 15.15
N ALA A 179 -6.80 -26.59 13.83
CA ALA A 179 -6.85 -27.89 13.15
C ALA A 179 -5.65 -28.79 13.50
N GLU A 180 -4.44 -28.22 13.62
CA GLU A 180 -3.24 -28.96 14.05
C GLU A 180 -3.31 -29.41 15.52
N THR A 181 -3.99 -28.64 16.38
CA THR A 181 -4.21 -28.99 17.80
C THR A 181 -5.30 -30.06 17.98
N GLN A 182 -6.20 -30.21 16.99
CA GLN A 182 -7.29 -31.20 16.99
C GLN A 182 -6.96 -32.48 16.21
N ALA A 183 -5.74 -32.64 15.67
CA ALA A 183 -5.32 -33.90 15.08
C ALA A 183 -5.31 -34.99 16.18
N PRO A 184 -6.12 -36.05 16.08
CA PRO A 184 -6.11 -37.12 17.06
C PRO A 184 -4.76 -37.82 16.99
N SER A 185 -4.09 -37.91 18.15
CA SER A 185 -2.96 -38.79 18.38
C SER A 185 -3.44 -40.24 18.23
N ALA A 186 -3.44 -40.74 16.99
CA ALA A 186 -3.65 -42.14 16.67
C ALA A 186 -2.36 -42.92 16.99
N SER A 187 -1.98 -42.95 18.26
CA SER A 187 -0.90 -43.79 18.78
C SER A 187 -1.05 -43.92 20.29
N GLN A 188 -2.19 -44.45 20.74
CA GLN A 188 -2.38 -45.08 22.05
C GLN A 188 -3.72 -45.83 22.08
N ALA A 189 -3.83 -46.85 21.23
CA ALA A 189 -4.85 -47.89 21.34
C ALA A 189 -4.31 -49.19 20.70
N GLU A 190 -3.14 -49.63 21.15
CA GLU A 190 -2.65 -50.99 20.93
C GLU A 190 -2.07 -51.51 22.24
N MET A 191 -2.96 -51.86 23.17
CA MET A 191 -2.66 -52.83 24.20
C MET A 191 -3.98 -53.39 24.72
N GLU A 192 -4.49 -54.40 24.03
CA GLU A 192 -5.29 -55.51 24.59
C GLU A 192 -5.63 -56.47 23.44
N ALA A 193 -4.65 -57.31 23.10
CA ALA A 193 -4.87 -58.51 22.30
C ALA A 193 -4.09 -59.65 22.95
N GLU A 194 -4.74 -60.38 23.86
CA GLU A 194 -4.45 -61.79 24.08
C GLU A 194 -5.65 -62.47 24.77
N SER A 195 -6.36 -63.33 24.05
CA SER A 195 -6.58 -64.74 24.44
C SER A 195 -7.67 -65.40 23.57
N GLU A 196 -7.16 -66.27 22.69
CA GLU A 196 -7.65 -67.59 22.27
C GLU A 196 -9.07 -67.81 21.71
N GLY A 197 -9.12 -68.53 20.58
CA GLY A 197 -10.36 -69.18 20.13
C GLY A 197 -10.44 -69.72 18.69
N THR A 198 -9.45 -70.50 18.23
CA THR A 198 -9.60 -71.72 17.40
C THR A 198 -10.48 -71.76 16.13
N SER A 199 -9.79 -72.01 15.00
CA SER A 199 -10.09 -72.93 13.87
C SER A 199 -11.34 -72.73 12.98
N SER A 200 -11.15 -72.51 11.67
CA SER A 200 -11.10 -73.59 10.64
C SER A 200 -11.01 -73.02 9.21
N GLU A 201 -10.03 -73.49 8.45
CA GLU A 201 -9.92 -73.50 6.97
C GLU A 201 -10.91 -74.53 6.36
N PRO A 202 -11.00 -74.82 5.02
CA PRO A 202 -10.36 -74.21 3.84
C PRO A 202 -11.20 -74.10 2.53
N ALA A 203 -10.65 -73.30 1.60
CA ALA A 203 -10.53 -73.50 0.12
C ALA A 203 -11.81 -73.64 -0.77
N LEU A 204 -11.85 -73.29 -2.06
CA LEU A 204 -11.05 -73.75 -3.22
C LEU A 204 -11.49 -72.99 -4.50
N VAL A 205 -10.52 -72.72 -5.42
CA VAL A 205 -10.59 -72.96 -6.91
C VAL A 205 -11.46 -71.98 -7.75
N ALA A 206 -11.17 -71.52 -8.98
CA ALA A 206 -10.22 -71.84 -10.06
C ALA A 206 -10.01 -70.60 -10.98
N THR A 207 -8.89 -70.63 -11.71
CA THR A 207 -8.49 -69.83 -12.89
C THR A 207 -9.13 -70.39 -14.21
N PRO A 208 -8.70 -70.13 -15.48
CA PRO A 208 -7.84 -69.11 -16.15
C PRO A 208 -8.37 -68.63 -17.55
N ILE A 209 -7.49 -67.99 -18.37
CA ILE A 209 -7.36 -68.01 -19.87
C ILE A 209 -7.81 -66.71 -20.58
N SER A 210 -7.17 -66.10 -21.59
CA SER A 210 -5.81 -66.03 -22.20
C SER A 210 -5.93 -65.14 -23.46
N THR A 211 -5.05 -64.11 -23.62
CA THR A 211 -4.36 -63.61 -24.86
C THR A 211 -5.22 -63.18 -26.11
N PRO A 212 -4.72 -62.44 -27.15
CA PRO A 212 -3.34 -62.05 -27.47
C PRO A 212 -3.08 -60.60 -27.99
N ALA A 213 -1.78 -60.27 -28.07
CA ALA A 213 -1.18 -59.15 -28.84
C ALA A 213 -1.14 -59.44 -30.36
N PRO A 214 -0.76 -58.50 -31.27
CA PRO A 214 0.68 -58.29 -31.58
C PRO A 214 1.16 -56.90 -32.09
N ARG A 215 2.48 -56.64 -31.89
CA ARG A 215 3.53 -56.00 -32.74
C ARG A 215 3.38 -54.53 -33.23
N GLN A 216 4.20 -53.56 -32.74
CA GLN A 216 5.58 -53.12 -33.13
C GLN A 216 5.61 -52.12 -34.32
N PRO A 217 6.65 -51.26 -34.56
CA PRO A 217 7.92 -51.02 -33.82
C PRO A 217 8.44 -49.55 -33.68
N GLN A 218 9.29 -49.36 -32.65
CA GLN A 218 10.59 -48.64 -32.59
C GLN A 218 10.80 -47.19 -33.06
N ALA A 219 11.22 -46.34 -32.11
CA ALA A 219 12.43 -45.49 -32.09
C ALA A 219 12.44 -44.75 -30.72
N ALA A 220 13.49 -44.45 -29.96
CA ALA A 220 14.92 -44.69 -29.98
C ALA A 220 15.42 -44.42 -28.53
N SER A 221 16.39 -45.20 -28.05
CA SER A 221 17.24 -44.91 -26.87
C SER A 221 18.04 -43.61 -27.10
N SER A 222 18.64 -42.87 -26.16
CA SER A 222 19.18 -43.15 -24.82
C SER A 222 19.76 -41.84 -24.24
N SER A 223 20.01 -41.85 -22.91
CA SER A 223 21.05 -41.12 -22.17
C SER A 223 20.76 -39.72 -21.59
N GLN A 224 20.43 -39.75 -20.29
CA GLN A 224 21.08 -39.03 -19.18
C GLN A 224 21.90 -37.76 -19.51
N ALA A 225 21.46 -36.63 -18.97
CA ALA A 225 22.30 -35.50 -18.64
C ALA A 225 21.95 -34.97 -17.23
N GLN A 226 23.01 -34.59 -16.53
CA GLN A 226 23.10 -34.28 -15.10
C GLN A 226 22.13 -33.19 -14.62
N VAL A 227 21.60 -33.40 -13.43
CA VAL A 227 20.92 -32.37 -12.63
C VAL A 227 22.00 -31.55 -11.93
N THR A 228 22.38 -30.42 -12.52
CA THR A 228 23.07 -29.35 -11.82
C THR A 228 22.07 -28.66 -10.89
N PRO A 229 22.39 -28.39 -9.61
CA PRO A 229 21.53 -27.57 -8.77
C PRO A 229 21.57 -26.15 -9.32
N ALA A 230 20.48 -25.74 -9.97
CA ALA A 230 20.26 -24.33 -10.28
C ALA A 230 20.22 -23.58 -8.96
N ALA A 231 21.22 -22.73 -8.73
CA ALA A 231 21.23 -21.78 -7.64
C ALA A 231 19.91 -21.02 -7.65
N ALA A 232 19.14 -21.17 -6.56
CA ALA A 232 17.94 -20.39 -6.33
C ALA A 232 18.33 -18.91 -6.43
N THR A 233 17.88 -18.26 -7.50
CA THR A 233 17.94 -16.81 -7.61
C THR A 233 16.99 -16.28 -6.54
N PRO A 234 17.44 -15.48 -5.56
CA PRO A 234 16.54 -14.96 -4.55
C PRO A 234 15.50 -14.09 -5.23
N SER A 235 14.23 -14.43 -5.01
CA SER A 235 13.07 -13.63 -5.36
C SER A 235 13.23 -12.25 -4.74
N GLN A 236 13.53 -11.25 -5.57
CA GLN A 236 13.58 -9.86 -5.15
C GLN A 236 12.14 -9.36 -5.00
N ASN A 237 11.59 -9.54 -3.80
CA ASN A 237 10.51 -8.67 -3.30
C ASN A 237 10.98 -7.24 -3.53
N SER A 238 10.24 -6.44 -4.32
CA SER A 238 10.59 -5.05 -4.60
C SER A 238 10.37 -4.19 -3.35
N ALA A 239 11.24 -4.37 -2.36
CA ALA A 239 11.42 -3.46 -1.24
C ALA A 239 12.04 -2.16 -1.78
N VAL A 240 11.60 -1.01 -1.24
CA VAL A 240 12.28 0.27 -1.50
C VAL A 240 13.78 0.06 -1.24
N PRO A 241 14.67 0.33 -2.21
CA PRO A 241 16.09 0.10 -1.99
C PRO A 241 16.60 0.88 -0.77
N THR A 242 17.23 0.19 0.17
CA THR A 242 17.73 0.77 1.43
C THR A 242 19.24 0.53 1.57
N LEU A 243 19.85 1.27 2.50
CA LEU A 243 21.24 1.05 2.93
C LEU A 243 21.32 0.20 4.20
N CYS A 244 20.21 -0.37 4.65
CA CYS A 244 20.16 -1.21 5.85
C CYS A 244 20.69 -2.60 5.53
N SER A 245 21.36 -3.22 6.51
CA SER A 245 21.76 -4.62 6.41
C SER A 245 20.54 -5.55 6.53
N ALA A 246 20.72 -6.84 6.25
CA ALA A 246 19.65 -7.82 6.32
C ALA A 246 19.07 -8.01 7.74
N GLU A 247 19.82 -7.65 8.78
CA GLU A 247 19.45 -7.76 10.19
C GLU A 247 18.80 -6.47 10.73
N GLU A 248 18.78 -5.41 9.93
CA GLU A 248 18.22 -4.12 10.30
C GLU A 248 16.86 -3.90 9.62
N THR A 249 15.92 -3.34 10.38
CA THR A 249 14.63 -2.91 9.86
C THR A 249 14.74 -1.47 9.35
N PRO A 250 14.45 -1.21 8.07
CA PRO A 250 14.51 0.14 7.53
C PRO A 250 13.28 0.97 7.96
N VAL A 251 13.48 1.96 8.82
CA VAL A 251 12.41 2.87 9.28
C VAL A 251 12.29 4.14 8.42
N PHE A 252 13.32 4.42 7.60
CA PHE A 252 13.26 5.41 6.55
C PHE A 252 14.18 4.96 5.42
N ALA A 253 13.76 5.12 4.17
CA ALA A 253 14.62 4.95 3.03
C ALA A 253 14.13 5.83 1.89
N CYS A 254 15.01 6.59 1.26
CA CYS A 254 14.65 7.28 0.03
C CYS A 254 15.83 7.60 -0.87
N SER A 255 15.54 7.70 -2.17
CA SER A 255 16.42 8.33 -3.14
C SER A 255 16.21 9.84 -3.16
N THR A 256 17.30 10.60 -3.15
CA THR A 256 17.32 12.07 -3.35
C THR A 256 17.71 12.45 -4.78
N GLY A 257 17.73 11.46 -5.69
CA GLY A 257 18.14 11.57 -7.09
C GLY A 257 19.61 11.27 -7.35
N LYS A 258 20.52 11.67 -6.43
CA LYS A 258 21.96 11.36 -6.54
C LYS A 258 22.47 10.49 -5.40
N LYS A 259 21.76 10.50 -4.27
CA LYS A 259 22.13 9.79 -3.05
C LYS A 259 20.94 9.04 -2.51
N ARG A 260 21.20 7.89 -1.88
CA ARG A 260 20.25 7.15 -1.07
C ARG A 260 20.53 7.47 0.39
N ALA A 261 19.47 7.79 1.13
CA ALA A 261 19.51 7.93 2.58
C ALA A 261 18.65 6.83 3.20
N SER A 262 19.09 6.27 4.32
CA SER A 262 18.30 5.32 5.09
C SER A 262 18.49 5.51 6.59
N LEU A 263 17.43 5.26 7.35
CA LEU A 263 17.47 5.13 8.79
C LEU A 263 17.12 3.68 9.12
N CYS A 264 18.04 3.00 9.78
CA CYS A 264 18.04 1.56 9.98
C CYS A 264 17.98 1.28 11.47
N MET A 265 16.97 0.54 11.90
CA MET A 265 16.79 0.12 13.28
C MET A 265 17.34 -1.29 13.44
N SER A 266 18.17 -1.51 14.45
CA SER A 266 18.69 -2.85 14.75
C SER A 266 17.55 -3.79 15.19
N GLY A 267 17.67 -5.09 14.90
CA GLY A 267 16.71 -6.10 15.36
C GLY A 267 16.58 -6.21 16.89
N SER A 268 17.55 -5.69 17.65
CA SER A 268 17.47 -5.55 19.11
C SER A 268 16.55 -4.41 19.58
N GLY A 269 16.12 -3.52 18.68
CA GLY A 269 15.13 -2.47 18.96
C GLY A 269 15.61 -1.34 19.87
N ASN A 270 16.92 -1.12 20.00
CA ASN A 270 17.49 -0.04 20.84
C ASN A 270 18.58 0.79 20.14
N GLU A 271 18.95 0.43 18.92
CA GLU A 271 19.98 1.06 18.11
C GLU A 271 19.38 1.56 16.80
N LEU A 272 19.89 2.70 16.34
CA LEU A 272 19.44 3.37 15.13
C LEU A 272 20.66 3.86 14.35
N ALA A 273 20.69 3.64 13.05
CA ALA A 273 21.78 4.04 12.18
C ALA A 273 21.25 4.82 10.98
N TYR A 274 21.70 6.06 10.84
CA TYR A 274 21.55 6.85 9.62
C TYR A 274 22.69 6.55 8.65
N ARG A 275 22.34 6.28 7.39
CA ARG A 275 23.29 6.01 6.31
C ARG A 275 22.99 6.88 5.10
N LEU A 276 24.02 7.43 4.48
CA LEU A 276 23.96 8.17 3.22
C LEU A 276 25.02 7.62 2.27
N ALA A 277 24.61 7.31 1.04
CA ALA A 277 25.48 6.77 0.00
C ALA A 277 25.12 7.35 -1.37
N PRO A 278 26.04 7.36 -2.35
CA PRO A 278 25.65 7.37 -3.77
C PRO A 278 24.69 6.21 -4.07
N LEU A 279 23.83 6.32 -5.09
CA LEU A 279 22.77 5.33 -5.36
C LEU A 279 23.27 3.87 -5.45
N ASP A 280 24.46 3.68 -6.02
CA ASP A 280 25.09 2.37 -6.21
C ASP A 280 26.47 2.29 -5.53
N GLY A 281 26.69 3.13 -4.52
CA GLY A 281 27.96 3.26 -3.80
C GLY A 281 27.90 2.75 -2.37
N ALA A 282 29.08 2.59 -1.76
CA ALA A 282 29.20 2.37 -0.33
C ALA A 282 28.72 3.62 0.46
N PRO A 283 28.26 3.46 1.71
CA PRO A 283 27.93 4.59 2.57
C PRO A 283 29.11 5.55 2.72
N GLU A 284 28.92 6.79 2.27
CA GLU A 284 29.86 7.90 2.51
C GLU A 284 29.66 8.48 3.92
N MET A 285 28.51 8.24 4.54
CA MET A 285 28.22 8.62 5.92
C MET A 285 27.42 7.54 6.61
N VAL A 286 27.90 7.17 7.80
CA VAL A 286 27.20 6.32 8.77
C VAL A 286 27.20 7.07 10.10
N TYR A 287 26.04 7.15 10.73
CA TYR A 287 25.88 7.76 12.04
C TYR A 287 24.92 6.93 12.91
N PRO A 288 25.26 6.62 14.16
CA PRO A 288 26.54 6.86 14.80
C PRO A 288 27.63 6.02 14.14
N ALA A 289 28.90 6.43 14.22
CA ALA A 289 30.00 5.66 13.63
C ALA A 289 30.19 4.30 14.33
N SER A 290 29.78 4.20 15.60
CA SER A 290 29.74 2.94 16.35
C SER A 290 28.31 2.44 16.41
N ALA A 291 28.07 1.21 15.95
CA ALA A 291 26.75 0.58 15.97
C ALA A 291 26.21 0.37 17.38
N THR A 292 27.08 0.29 18.40
CA THR A 292 26.73 0.03 19.80
C THR A 292 26.16 1.24 20.56
N VAL A 293 25.98 2.38 19.88
CA VAL A 293 25.45 3.59 20.53
C VAL A 293 23.94 3.50 20.61
N VAL A 294 23.42 3.54 21.83
CA VAL A 294 21.98 3.52 22.08
C VAL A 294 21.30 4.69 21.39
N ALA A 295 20.22 4.42 20.66
CA ALA A 295 19.55 5.37 19.80
C ALA A 295 19.13 6.65 20.54
N SER A 296 18.60 6.53 21.77
CA SER A 296 18.15 7.65 22.60
C SER A 296 19.23 8.65 22.98
N THR A 297 20.51 8.27 22.88
CA THR A 297 21.66 9.14 23.18
C THR A 297 22.17 9.89 21.95
N ALA A 298 22.00 9.32 20.76
CA ALA A 298 22.53 9.87 19.51
C ALA A 298 21.46 10.60 18.68
N PHE A 299 20.20 10.21 18.83
CA PHE A 299 19.09 10.75 18.08
C PHE A 299 18.08 11.42 18.98
N LYS A 300 17.44 12.43 18.41
CA LYS A 300 16.28 13.11 18.97
C LYS A 300 15.12 12.96 18.01
N GLN A 301 13.91 13.05 18.53
CA GLN A 301 12.69 13.12 17.75
C GLN A 301 12.02 14.46 17.94
N GLY A 302 11.26 14.91 16.95
CA GLY A 302 10.46 16.11 17.08
C GLY A 302 9.31 16.10 16.08
N THR A 303 8.43 17.08 16.25
CA THR A 303 7.31 17.31 15.35
C THR A 303 7.39 18.71 14.77
N HIS A 304 7.22 18.81 13.46
CA HIS A 304 7.08 20.06 12.75
C HIS A 304 5.61 20.27 12.37
N ALA A 305 5.09 21.48 12.58
CA ALA A 305 3.78 21.83 12.05
C ALA A 305 3.91 22.04 10.53
N GLY A 306 3.45 21.08 9.74
CA GLY A 306 3.49 21.17 8.28
C GLY A 306 2.61 22.30 7.74
N ALA A 307 2.83 22.67 6.47
CA ALA A 307 2.09 23.76 5.80
C ALA A 307 0.56 23.55 5.73
N ASN A 308 0.09 22.32 5.93
CA ASN A 308 -1.31 21.91 5.98
C ASN A 308 -1.86 21.74 7.41
N GLY A 309 -1.10 22.15 8.43
CA GLY A 309 -1.46 21.98 9.84
C GLY A 309 -1.32 20.56 10.36
N LEU A 310 -0.89 19.59 9.54
CA LEU A 310 -0.63 18.23 9.99
C LEU A 310 0.77 18.12 10.60
N PRO A 311 0.93 17.36 11.71
CA PRO A 311 2.23 17.12 12.31
C PRO A 311 3.10 16.27 11.40
N LEU A 312 4.30 16.74 11.12
CA LEU A 312 5.33 16.02 10.40
C LEU A 312 6.41 15.59 11.39
N LEU A 313 6.56 14.30 11.58
CA LEU A 313 7.57 13.73 12.46
C LEU A 313 8.95 13.82 11.80
N PHE A 314 9.94 14.08 12.64
CA PHE A 314 11.34 14.03 12.23
C PHE A 314 12.21 13.39 13.30
N VAL A 315 13.25 12.71 12.86
CA VAL A 315 14.38 12.26 13.68
C VAL A 315 15.58 13.10 13.32
N SER A 316 16.28 13.61 14.34
CA SER A 316 17.45 14.45 14.16
C SER A 316 18.65 13.92 14.93
N PHE A 317 19.83 14.30 14.46
CA PHE A 317 21.08 14.08 15.16
C PHE A 317 22.09 15.17 14.82
N ASP A 318 23.06 15.34 15.71
CA ASP A 318 24.15 16.30 15.55
C ASP A 318 25.45 15.55 15.23
N LYS A 319 26.16 16.00 14.18
CA LYS A 319 27.47 15.51 13.77
C LYS A 319 28.42 16.69 13.59
N GLY A 320 29.12 17.04 14.67
CA GLY A 320 29.91 18.27 14.74
C GLY A 320 28.99 19.50 14.67
N ASN A 321 29.29 20.44 13.78
CA ASN A 321 28.50 21.67 13.59
C ASN A 321 27.28 21.48 12.69
N TYR A 322 27.00 20.25 12.27
CA TYR A 322 25.88 19.91 11.40
C TYR A 322 24.77 19.24 12.18
N ARG A 323 23.54 19.67 11.93
CA ARG A 323 22.32 18.96 12.33
C ARG A 323 21.69 18.36 11.10
N TYR A 324 21.41 17.07 11.17
CA TYR A 324 20.64 16.35 10.16
C TYR A 324 19.26 16.09 10.74
N ALA A 325 18.22 16.42 10.00
CA ALA A 325 16.84 16.12 10.37
C ALA A 325 16.17 15.36 9.23
N VAL A 326 15.95 14.07 9.47
CA VAL A 326 15.22 13.17 8.59
C VAL A 326 13.76 13.35 8.90
N TYR A 327 12.98 13.82 7.93
CA TYR A 327 11.56 14.08 8.09
C TYR A 327 10.75 13.27 7.09
N GLY A 328 9.53 12.92 7.46
CA GLY A 328 8.68 12.21 6.53
C GLY A 328 7.43 11.61 7.15
N SER A 329 6.44 11.40 6.30
CA SER A 329 5.34 10.47 6.53
C SER A 329 5.04 9.70 5.24
N MET A 330 4.32 8.58 5.33
CA MET A 330 3.95 7.80 4.16
C MET A 330 3.10 8.57 3.11
N THR A 331 2.42 9.65 3.53
CA THR A 331 1.45 10.38 2.70
C THR A 331 1.88 11.81 2.34
N THR A 332 2.98 12.32 2.92
CA THR A 332 3.41 13.73 2.76
C THR A 332 4.85 13.84 2.22
N VAL A 333 5.45 15.03 2.39
CA VAL A 333 6.81 15.35 1.98
C VAL A 333 7.80 14.60 2.87
N GLN A 334 8.81 13.97 2.26
CA GLN A 334 9.87 13.24 2.95
C GLN A 334 11.23 13.76 2.48
N GLY A 335 12.22 13.78 3.35
CA GLY A 335 13.55 14.24 3.00
C GLY A 335 14.48 14.37 4.19
N ILE A 336 15.62 15.01 3.92
CA ILE A 336 16.63 15.32 4.93
C ILE A 336 16.95 16.81 4.85
N VAL A 337 16.71 17.53 5.94
CA VAL A 337 17.24 18.88 6.13
C VAL A 337 18.64 18.77 6.71
N VAL A 338 19.58 19.51 6.15
CA VAL A 338 20.92 19.67 6.72
C VAL A 338 21.09 21.13 7.12
N GLU A 339 21.36 21.34 8.39
CA GLU A 339 21.68 22.64 8.97
C GLU A 339 23.14 22.66 9.40
N GLN A 340 23.81 23.80 9.21
CA GLN A 340 25.15 24.06 9.71
C GLN A 340 25.10 25.31 10.56
N ASN A 341 25.53 25.21 11.83
CA ASN A 341 25.44 26.32 12.79
C ASN A 341 24.03 26.94 12.87
N GLY A 342 22.98 26.11 12.84
CA GLY A 342 21.58 26.55 12.89
C GLY A 342 21.03 27.17 11.60
N LYS A 343 21.82 27.27 10.53
CA LYS A 343 21.36 27.71 9.22
C LYS A 343 21.16 26.52 8.29
N ARG A 344 20.00 26.44 7.63
CA ARG A 344 19.75 25.45 6.58
C ARG A 344 20.73 25.63 5.41
N ILE A 345 21.47 24.58 5.08
CA ILE A 345 22.41 24.53 3.96
C ILE A 345 22.01 23.55 2.86
N ALA A 346 21.13 22.58 3.16
CA ALA A 346 20.54 21.69 2.17
C ALA A 346 19.14 21.21 2.58
N ASP A 347 18.30 20.95 1.58
CA ASP A 347 17.04 20.21 1.69
C ASP A 347 17.06 19.10 0.64
N LEU A 348 17.36 17.88 1.09
CA LEU A 348 17.47 16.70 0.25
C LEU A 348 16.11 16.01 0.20
N ARG A 349 15.25 16.47 -0.71
CA ARG A 349 13.91 15.91 -0.88
C ARG A 349 13.96 14.51 -1.49
N CYS A 350 13.14 13.62 -0.95
CA CYS A 350 12.96 12.29 -1.50
C CYS A 350 12.23 12.35 -2.87
N GLN A 351 12.68 11.52 -3.81
CA GLN A 351 12.11 11.37 -5.15
C GLN A 351 11.15 10.16 -5.19
N ALA A 352 10.99 9.54 -6.36
CA ALA A 352 10.35 8.23 -6.47
C ALA A 352 11.11 7.19 -5.60
N ASP A 353 10.42 6.14 -5.19
CA ASP A 353 10.94 5.09 -4.29
C ASP A 353 11.35 5.62 -2.91
N ARG A 354 10.36 5.76 -2.03
CA ARG A 354 10.52 6.27 -0.67
C ARG A 354 9.67 5.49 0.31
N MET A 355 10.19 5.36 1.52
CA MET A 355 9.58 4.72 2.67
C MET A 355 9.88 5.55 3.91
N SER A 356 8.88 5.75 4.74
CA SER A 356 9.03 6.50 5.98
C SER A 356 8.05 5.97 7.02
N GLU A 357 8.61 5.30 8.01
CA GLU A 357 7.94 4.76 9.20
C GLU A 357 8.29 5.58 10.45
N LEU A 358 8.71 6.84 10.28
CA LEU A 358 9.10 7.75 11.37
C LEU A 358 8.00 8.05 12.41
N GLY A 359 6.79 7.48 12.23
CA GLY A 359 5.67 7.61 13.17
C GLY A 359 5.12 6.28 13.70
N THR A 360 5.77 5.15 13.44
CA THR A 360 5.34 3.86 13.96
C THR A 360 5.68 3.70 15.45
N SER A 361 4.98 2.79 16.13
CA SER A 361 5.20 2.46 17.54
C SER A 361 6.64 2.03 17.83
N GLU A 362 7.29 1.42 16.83
CA GLU A 362 8.63 0.89 16.85
C GLU A 362 9.65 2.01 17.09
N LEU A 363 9.57 3.11 16.33
CA LEU A 363 10.46 4.25 16.54
C LEU A 363 10.14 4.98 17.86
N GLN A 364 8.86 5.06 18.24
CA GLN A 364 8.45 5.65 19.52
C GLN A 364 8.98 4.84 20.72
N SER A 365 9.11 3.52 20.58
CA SER A 365 9.63 2.63 21.62
C SER A 365 11.11 2.84 21.92
N LEU A 366 11.87 3.49 21.01
CA LEU A 366 13.29 3.80 21.21
C LEU A 366 13.56 4.86 22.29
N GLY A 367 12.53 5.54 22.80
CA GLY A 367 12.68 6.54 23.86
C GLY A 367 13.57 7.72 23.46
N LEU A 368 13.53 8.13 22.19
CA LEU A 368 14.35 9.24 21.70
C LEU A 368 14.01 10.54 22.43
N GLY A 369 15.05 11.30 22.81
CA GLY A 369 14.89 12.61 23.43
C GLY A 369 14.17 13.60 22.51
N GLN A 370 13.50 14.61 23.05
CA GLN A 370 12.82 15.62 22.24
C GLN A 370 13.80 16.66 21.68
N ASP A 371 13.74 16.92 20.37
CA ASP A 371 14.46 18.02 19.75
C ASP A 371 13.64 19.31 19.87
N GLN A 372 14.10 20.22 20.72
CA GLN A 372 13.46 21.52 20.95
C GLN A 372 13.71 22.53 19.83
N ARG A 373 14.61 22.22 18.89
CA ARG A 373 14.93 23.11 17.77
C ARG A 373 13.88 22.95 16.67
N PRO A 374 13.27 24.04 16.19
CA PRO A 374 12.30 23.94 15.10
C PRO A 374 12.96 23.34 13.85
N LEU A 375 12.18 22.60 13.08
CA LEU A 375 12.55 22.21 11.72
C LEU A 375 12.09 23.31 10.77
N LEU A 376 12.97 23.79 9.89
CA LEU A 376 12.63 24.83 8.91
C LEU A 376 12.54 24.21 7.50
N LEU A 377 11.33 23.82 7.11
CA LEU A 377 11.04 23.38 5.75
C LEU A 377 10.77 24.59 4.82
N PRO A 378 11.04 24.48 3.50
CA PRO A 378 10.85 25.59 2.55
C PRO A 378 9.40 25.97 2.32
#